data_AF-A0A8S0RSJ5-F1
#
_entry.id   AF-A0A8S0RSJ5-F1
#
_cell.length_a   1.000
_cell.length_b   1.000
_cell.length_c   1.000
_cell.angle_alpha   90.00
_cell.angle_beta   90.00
_cell.angle_gamma   90.00
#
_symmetry.space_group_name_H-M   'P 1'
#
loop_
_entity.id
_entity.type
_entity.pdbx_description
1 polymer ?
#
loop_
_entity_poly.entity_id
_entity_poly.type
_entity_poly.pdbx_seq_one_letter_code
_entity_poly.pdbx_strand_id
1 'polypeptide(L)'
;MMIAHLIPNEVTLQRGDDDKFCLAFARIENHYFMNKRVPPPPPPHSDSFLLDNIEKIKHIDTVIGQGRYDVCCPMMSAWDLHKAWPEVDFIIVPDARHSANEPGTSEQLVAATNKLKHIIKEK
;
A
#
# COMPACT_ATOMS: atom_id res chain seq x y z
N MET A 1 2.28 -0.97 13.83
CA MET A 1 1.51 -2.08 13.24
C MET A 1 2.18 -3.42 13.59
N MET A 2 1.89 -3.98 14.76
CA MET A 2 2.59 -5.17 15.29
C MET A 2 2.28 -6.49 14.53
N ILE A 3 1.19 -6.52 13.76
CA ILE A 3 0.73 -7.69 13.00
C ILE A 3 1.07 -7.61 11.50
N ALA A 4 2.02 -6.75 11.12
CA ALA A 4 2.32 -6.46 9.71
C ALA A 4 3.16 -7.54 9.01
N HIS A 5 3.84 -8.41 9.76
CA HIS A 5 4.67 -9.50 9.20
C HIS A 5 3.96 -10.86 9.32
N LEU A 6 4.22 -11.74 8.36
CA LEU A 6 3.74 -13.13 8.31
C LEU A 6 4.32 -13.93 9.47
N ILE A 7 5.64 -13.86 9.64
CA ILE A 7 6.35 -14.39 10.78
C ILE A 7 6.59 -13.25 11.77
N PRO A 8 6.33 -13.43 13.09
CA PRO A 8 6.55 -12.38 14.08
C PRO A 8 7.97 -11.81 13.98
N ASN A 9 8.05 -10.48 13.98
CA ASN A 9 9.31 -9.74 13.88
C ASN A 9 9.54 -8.97 15.18
N GLU A 10 10.56 -9.34 15.94
CA GLU A 10 10.84 -8.79 17.28
C GLU A 10 11.03 -7.27 17.27
N VAL A 11 11.71 -6.72 16.27
CA VAL A 11 11.94 -5.28 16.13
C VAL A 11 10.61 -4.53 15.98
N THR A 12 9.69 -5.08 15.19
CA THR A 12 8.36 -4.50 14.99
C THR A 12 7.49 -4.60 16.25
N LEU A 13 7.63 -5.69 17.01
CA LEU A 13 6.94 -5.89 18.28
C LEU A 13 7.42 -4.88 19.34
N GLN A 14 8.74 -4.73 19.50
CA GLN A 14 9.33 -3.78 20.45
C GLN A 14 8.89 -2.34 20.20
N ARG A 15 8.72 -1.95 18.93
CA ARG A 15 8.20 -0.62 18.59
C ARG A 15 6.75 -0.41 19.05
N GLY A 16 5.99 -1.49 19.19
CA GLY A 16 4.64 -1.47 19.74
C GLY A 16 4.59 -1.23 21.25
N ASP A 17 5.70 -1.39 21.96
CA ASP A 17 5.80 -1.15 23.40
C ASP A 17 6.08 0.34 23.73
N ASP A 18 6.32 1.19 22.73
CA ASP A 18 6.46 2.64 22.92
C ASP A 18 5.08 3.32 22.92
N ASP A 19 4.56 3.61 24.11
CA ASP A 19 3.29 4.29 24.33
C ASP A 19 3.16 5.63 23.60
N LYS A 20 4.24 6.42 23.51
CA LYS A 20 4.20 7.74 22.85
C LYS A 20 4.02 7.56 21.35
N PHE A 21 4.75 6.60 20.78
CA PHE A 21 4.59 6.24 19.37
C PHE A 21 3.18 5.69 19.10
N CYS A 22 2.72 4.74 19.90
CA CYS A 22 1.40 4.10 19.76
C CYS A 22 0.25 5.10 19.87
N LEU A 23 0.29 6.03 20.83
CA LEU A 23 -0.75 7.04 20.99
C LEU A 23 -0.80 8.02 19.80
N ALA A 24 0.36 8.48 19.33
CA ALA A 24 0.43 9.37 18.16
C ALA A 24 -0.08 8.66 16.90
N PHE A 25 0.39 7.43 16.67
CA PHE A 25 -0.01 6.59 15.55
C PHE A 25 -1.53 6.37 15.53
N ALA A 26 -2.10 5.90 16.66
CA ALA A 26 -3.52 5.60 16.78
C ALA A 26 -4.40 6.85 16.56
N ARG A 27 -4.02 8.01 17.11
CA ARG A 27 -4.79 9.25 16.94
C ARG A 27 -4.82 9.73 15.50
N ILE A 28 -3.68 9.67 14.81
CA ILE A 28 -3.57 10.12 13.42
C ILE A 28 -4.36 9.17 12.50
N GLU A 29 -4.16 7.86 12.62
CA GLU A 29 -4.90 6.88 11.82
C GLU A 29 -6.41 7.00 12.05
N ASN A 30 -6.84 7.01 13.32
CA ASN A 30 -8.26 7.13 13.66
C ASN A 30 -8.86 8.42 13.11
N HIS A 31 -8.15 9.54 13.19
CA HIS A 31 -8.63 10.80 12.63
C HIS A 31 -8.93 10.69 11.12
N TYR A 32 -8.01 10.12 10.32
CA TYR A 32 -8.24 9.97 8.87
C TYR A 32 -9.30 8.94 8.53
N PHE A 33 -9.41 7.85 9.30
CA PHE A 33 -10.45 6.83 9.12
C PHE A 33 -11.84 7.38 9.43
N MET A 34 -12.00 8.12 10.53
CA MET A 34 -13.30 8.65 10.95
C MET A 34 -13.76 9.84 10.10
N ASN A 35 -12.83 10.64 9.56
CA ASN A 35 -13.16 11.84 8.78
C ASN A 35 -13.11 11.63 7.25
N LYS A 36 -12.97 10.39 6.77
CA LYS A 36 -13.06 9.99 5.35
C LYS A 36 -12.21 10.82 4.35
N ARG A 37 -10.92 11.05 4.67
CA ARG A 37 -9.89 11.76 3.85
C ARG A 37 -10.23 13.22 3.50
N VAL A 38 -9.20 14.06 3.42
CA VAL A 38 -9.32 15.49 3.09
C VAL A 38 -8.54 15.80 1.81
N PRO A 39 -9.15 16.51 0.84
CA PRO A 39 -10.55 16.94 0.85
C PRO A 39 -11.52 15.78 0.53
N PRO A 40 -12.73 15.80 1.10
CA PRO A 40 -13.80 14.94 0.62
C PRO A 40 -14.02 15.27 -0.86
N PRO A 41 -14.36 14.30 -1.72
CA PRO A 41 -14.60 14.66 -3.11
C PRO A 41 -15.90 15.55 -3.19
N PRO A 42 -16.29 16.09 -4.37
CA PRO A 42 -17.54 16.88 -4.58
C PRO A 42 -18.81 16.07 -5.00
N PRO A 43 -19.96 16.11 -4.26
CA PRO A 43 -21.01 15.08 -4.37
C PRO A 43 -21.56 14.84 -5.78
N PRO A 44 -21.98 13.61 -6.12
CA PRO A 44 -22.10 12.41 -5.27
C PRO A 44 -20.78 11.62 -5.11
N HIS A 45 -20.44 11.20 -3.88
CA HIS A 45 -19.27 10.34 -3.63
C HIS A 45 -19.61 8.88 -3.52
N SER A 46 -18.93 8.09 -4.33
CA SER A 46 -18.66 6.69 -4.06
C SER A 46 -17.47 6.57 -3.08
N ASP A 47 -17.44 5.50 -2.29
CA ASP A 47 -16.23 5.09 -1.56
C ASP A 47 -15.13 4.58 -2.55
N SER A 48 -15.38 4.60 -3.87
CA SER A 48 -14.47 4.17 -4.95
C SER A 48 -13.76 5.32 -5.67
N PHE A 49 -13.77 6.55 -5.14
CA PHE A 49 -13.19 7.74 -5.80
C PHE A 49 -11.82 7.51 -6.46
N LEU A 50 -10.90 6.76 -5.82
CA LEU A 50 -9.58 6.48 -6.40
C LEU A 50 -9.67 5.61 -7.66
N LEU A 51 -10.51 4.58 -7.65
CA LEU A 51 -10.73 3.70 -8.80
C LEU A 51 -11.48 4.45 -9.91
N ASP A 52 -12.47 5.28 -9.56
CA ASP A 52 -13.25 6.07 -10.51
C ASP A 52 -12.39 7.10 -11.26
N ASN A 53 -11.23 7.47 -10.71
CA ASN A 53 -10.32 8.46 -11.28
C ASN A 53 -9.02 7.84 -11.85
N ILE A 54 -8.97 6.52 -12.01
CA ILE A 54 -7.76 5.80 -12.40
C ILE A 54 -7.16 6.28 -13.72
N GLU A 55 -8.01 6.67 -14.68
CA GLU A 55 -7.62 7.17 -16.01
C GLU A 55 -6.63 8.35 -15.93
N LYS A 56 -6.71 9.16 -14.86
CA LYS A 56 -5.83 10.31 -14.66
C LYS A 56 -4.37 9.92 -14.42
N ILE A 57 -4.10 8.68 -14.01
CA ILE A 57 -2.75 8.22 -13.68
C ILE A 57 -2.27 7.04 -14.52
N LYS A 58 -3.10 6.50 -15.42
CA LYS A 58 -2.75 5.31 -16.23
C LYS A 58 -1.47 5.45 -17.06
N HIS A 59 -1.09 6.68 -17.39
CA HIS A 59 0.11 7.00 -18.16
C HIS A 59 1.40 6.97 -17.33
N ILE A 60 1.31 6.75 -16.01
CA ILE A 60 2.47 6.72 -15.10
C ILE A 60 2.93 5.27 -14.97
N ASP A 61 4.19 5.00 -15.32
CA ASP A 61 4.82 3.70 -15.08
C ASP A 61 4.71 3.30 -13.60
N THR A 62 4.00 2.20 -13.34
CA THR A 62 3.61 1.79 -11.99
C THR A 62 3.78 0.28 -11.81
N VAL A 63 4.24 -0.10 -10.62
CA VAL A 63 4.31 -1.50 -10.16
C VAL A 63 3.53 -1.61 -8.86
N ILE A 64 2.63 -2.59 -8.76
CA ILE A 64 1.86 -2.89 -7.55
C ILE A 64 2.41 -4.20 -6.96
N GLY A 65 3.00 -4.11 -5.77
CA GLY A 65 3.39 -5.27 -4.96
C GLY A 65 2.42 -5.48 -3.82
N GLN A 66 1.82 -6.67 -3.72
CA GLN A 66 0.85 -7.01 -2.67
C GLN A 66 1.22 -8.33 -1.99
N GLY A 67 1.32 -8.33 -0.65
CA GLY A 67 1.46 -9.56 0.12
C GLY A 67 0.17 -10.37 0.10
N ARG A 68 0.27 -11.67 -0.19
CA ARG A 68 -0.88 -12.59 -0.30
C ARG A 68 -1.71 -12.64 0.99
N TYR A 69 -1.07 -12.51 2.14
CA TYR A 69 -1.69 -12.64 3.46
C TYR A 69 -1.88 -11.30 4.18
N ASP A 70 -1.80 -10.17 3.45
CA ASP A 70 -2.09 -8.86 4.02
C ASP A 70 -3.55 -8.79 4.50
N VAL A 71 -3.73 -8.63 5.82
CA VAL A 71 -5.02 -8.48 6.48
C VAL A 71 -5.31 -7.03 6.90
N CYS A 72 -4.31 -6.14 6.80
CA CYS A 72 -4.46 -4.71 7.06
C CYS A 72 -5.09 -4.02 5.84
N CYS A 73 -4.54 -4.32 4.66
CA CYS A 73 -5.04 -3.88 3.37
C CYS A 73 -5.30 -5.13 2.51
N PRO A 74 -6.49 -5.73 2.61
CA PRO A 74 -6.78 -7.01 1.94
C PRO A 74 -6.54 -6.96 0.42
N MET A 75 -6.07 -8.10 -0.10
CA MET A 75 -5.76 -8.35 -1.52
C MET A 75 -6.82 -7.85 -2.50
N MET A 76 -8.10 -7.83 -2.09
CA MET A 76 -9.22 -7.36 -2.91
C MET A 76 -8.99 -5.95 -3.45
N SER A 77 -8.47 -5.02 -2.64
CA SER A 77 -8.25 -3.64 -3.10
C SER A 77 -7.18 -3.55 -4.17
N ALA A 78 -6.09 -4.31 -4.04
CA ALA A 78 -5.02 -4.36 -5.04
C ALA A 78 -5.50 -5.06 -6.33
N TRP A 79 -6.34 -6.10 -6.19
CA TRP A 79 -6.97 -6.78 -7.31
C TRP A 79 -7.95 -5.88 -8.08
N ASP A 80 -8.79 -5.12 -7.37
CA ASP A 80 -9.71 -4.18 -7.99
C ASP A 80 -8.98 -3.06 -8.73
N LEU A 81 -7.86 -2.58 -8.18
CA LEU A 81 -6.99 -1.64 -8.86
C LEU A 81 -6.39 -2.23 -10.14
N HIS A 82 -5.86 -3.45 -10.10
CA HIS A 82 -5.33 -4.11 -11.30
C HIS A 82 -6.40 -4.39 -12.36
N LYS A 83 -7.64 -4.74 -11.97
CA LYS A 83 -8.75 -4.86 -12.93
C LYS A 83 -9.09 -3.53 -13.61
N ALA A 84 -9.04 -2.42 -12.87
CA ALA A 84 -9.28 -1.09 -13.40
C ALA A 84 -8.10 -0.56 -14.23
N TRP A 85 -6.89 -1.07 -13.99
CA TRP A 85 -5.64 -0.72 -14.66
C TRP A 85 -4.86 -1.97 -15.11
N PRO A 86 -5.32 -2.70 -16.15
CA PRO A 86 -4.75 -3.99 -16.53
C PRO A 86 -3.29 -3.94 -16.98
N GLU A 87 -2.83 -2.79 -17.46
CA GLU A 87 -1.48 -2.58 -17.96
C GLU A 87 -0.43 -2.46 -16.84
N VAL A 88 -0.85 -2.29 -15.58
CA VAL A 88 0.06 -2.16 -14.45
C VAL A 88 0.74 -3.49 -14.12
N ASP A 89 2.04 -3.46 -13.82
CA ASP A 89 2.72 -4.66 -13.33
C ASP A 89 2.15 -5.04 -11.96
N PHE A 90 1.53 -6.21 -11.87
CA PHE A 90 0.90 -6.68 -10.66
C PHE A 90 1.60 -7.92 -10.10
N ILE A 91 2.24 -7.75 -8.95
CA ILE A 91 3.08 -8.77 -8.32
C ILE A 91 2.51 -9.15 -6.96
N ILE A 92 2.24 -10.44 -6.80
CA ILE A 92 1.76 -11.01 -5.54
C ILE A 92 2.93 -11.71 -4.85
N VAL A 93 3.26 -11.28 -3.64
CA VAL A 93 4.29 -11.92 -2.81
C VAL A 93 3.62 -13.04 -2.01
N PRO A 94 3.91 -14.33 -2.32
CA PRO A 94 3.13 -15.46 -1.82
C PRO A 94 3.26 -15.66 -0.31
N ASP A 95 4.37 -15.26 0.29
CA ASP A 95 4.77 -15.48 1.68
C ASP A 95 4.96 -14.17 2.46
N ALA A 96 4.18 -13.12 2.13
CA ALA A 96 4.22 -11.84 2.83
C ALA A 96 2.84 -11.35 3.27
N ARG A 97 2.85 -10.50 4.31
CA ARG A 97 1.70 -9.69 4.75
C ARG A 97 1.81 -8.24 4.29
N HIS A 98 1.70 -7.29 5.22
CA HIS A 98 1.53 -5.86 4.97
C HIS A 98 2.86 -5.10 4.98
N SER A 99 3.84 -5.60 5.74
CA SER A 99 5.11 -4.91 5.90
C SER A 99 5.91 -4.88 4.60
N ALA A 100 6.40 -3.69 4.25
CA ALA A 100 7.37 -3.51 3.15
C ALA A 100 8.71 -4.21 3.42
N ASN A 101 9.02 -4.50 4.69
CA ASN A 101 10.27 -5.11 5.12
C ASN A 101 10.22 -6.65 5.16
N GLU A 102 9.13 -7.27 4.70
CA GLU A 102 9.12 -8.72 4.45
C GLU A 102 10.13 -9.04 3.36
N PRO A 103 10.91 -10.13 3.46
CA PRO A 103 11.98 -10.44 2.51
C PRO A 103 11.53 -10.39 1.04
N GLY A 104 10.42 -11.08 0.72
CA GLY A 104 9.85 -11.08 -0.64
C GLY A 104 9.34 -9.70 -1.06
N THR A 105 8.69 -8.95 -0.16
CA THR A 105 8.19 -7.60 -0.48
C THR A 105 9.34 -6.63 -0.73
N SER A 106 10.37 -6.64 0.11
CA SER A 106 11.56 -5.81 -0.06
C SER A 106 12.30 -6.11 -1.36
N GLU A 107 12.45 -7.39 -1.72
CA GLU A 107 13.02 -7.80 -3.00
C GLU A 107 12.23 -7.22 -4.18
N GLN A 108 10.90 -7.32 -4.15
CA GLN A 108 10.05 -6.75 -5.20
C GLN A 108 10.14 -5.24 -5.28
N LEU A 109 10.20 -4.53 -4.14
CA LEU A 109 10.38 -3.08 -4.12
C LEU A 109 11.75 -2.67 -4.70
N VAL A 110 12.81 -3.40 -4.41
CA VAL A 110 14.14 -3.16 -4.99
C VAL A 110 14.15 -3.47 -6.50
N ALA A 111 13.51 -4.55 -6.94
CA ALA A 111 13.38 -4.89 -8.35
C ALA A 111 12.57 -3.82 -9.11
N ALA A 112 11.44 -3.38 -8.56
CA ALA A 112 10.60 -2.34 -9.13
C ALA A 112 11.36 -1.01 -9.25
N THR A 113 12.02 -0.55 -8.17
CA THR A 113 12.82 0.69 -8.22
C THR A 113 13.97 0.59 -9.22
N ASN A 114 14.62 -0.57 -9.34
CA ASN A 114 15.64 -0.80 -10.37
C ASN A 114 15.10 -0.77 -11.80
N LYS A 115 13.87 -1.24 -12.03
CA LYS A 115 13.18 -1.13 -13.33
C LYS A 115 12.87 0.34 -13.65
N LEU A 116 12.33 1.07 -12.67
CA LEU A 116 11.85 2.44 -12.84
C LEU A 116 12.98 3.50 -12.88
N LYS A 117 14.20 3.19 -12.41
CA LYS A 117 15.30 4.17 -12.31
C LYS A 117 15.75 4.80 -13.64
N HIS A 118 15.37 4.21 -14.77
CA HIS A 118 15.76 4.68 -16.11
C HIS A 118 14.69 5.55 -16.79
N ILE A 119 13.51 5.71 -16.21
CA ILE A 119 12.37 6.40 -16.83
C ILE A 119 12.63 7.90 -17.05
N ILE A 120 13.47 8.52 -16.22
CA ILE A 120 13.77 9.96 -16.29
C ILE A 120 14.86 10.27 -17.34
N LYS A 121 15.52 9.27 -17.93
CA LYS A 121 16.70 9.48 -18.78
C LYS A 121 16.43 9.90 -20.23
N GLU A 122 15.18 10.04 -20.65
CA GLU A 122 14.84 10.58 -21.98
C GLU A 122 14.10 11.91 -21.85
N LYS A 123 14.87 13.00 -21.71
CA LYS A 123 14.49 14.36 -22.13
C LYS A 123 15.67 15.00 -22.85
#